data_AF-L0A5K1-F1
#
_entry.id   AF-L0A5K1-F1
#
_cell.length_a   1.000
_cell.length_b   1.000
_cell.length_c   1.000
_cell.angle_alpha   90.00
_cell.angle_beta   90.00
_cell.angle_gamma   90.00
#
_symmetry.space_group_name_H-M   'P 1'
#
loop_
_entity.id
_entity.type
_entity.pdbx_description
1 polymer ?
#
loop_
_entity_poly.entity_id
_entity_poly.type
_entity_poly.pdbx_seq_one_letter_code
_entity_poly.pdbx_strand_id
1 'polypeptide(L)'
;MTKLTVGPYVASMKTSPAQVRDRQAFLERARFRDEVPTVAGLPLVGLGGSCGKPAFLLPYLVRWTEQTTTALEQVAQEFDCFVEYGAYPHLKLNDGGQEVAAVQDWSNTAMIFMRPGFDRAEELLVRLRDALAPRST
;
A
#
# COMPACT_ATOMS: atom_id res chain seq x y z
N MET A 1 -2.63 -19.01 -25.38
CA MET A 1 -3.21 -18.59 -24.09
C MET A 1 -3.65 -17.15 -24.19
N THR A 2 -4.93 -16.85 -23.95
CA THR A 2 -5.42 -15.47 -23.89
C THR A 2 -4.82 -14.80 -22.65
N LYS A 3 -4.24 -13.60 -22.81
CA LYS A 3 -3.67 -12.85 -21.67
C LYS A 3 -4.78 -12.42 -20.72
N LEU A 4 -4.48 -12.28 -19.43
CA LEU A 4 -5.41 -11.70 -18.45
C LEU A 4 -5.77 -10.27 -18.89
N THR A 5 -7.07 -9.98 -18.99
CA THR A 5 -7.60 -8.68 -19.46
C THR A 5 -7.28 -7.53 -18.49
N VAL A 6 -6.91 -7.83 -17.25
CA VAL A 6 -6.61 -6.84 -16.21
C VAL A 6 -5.19 -6.24 -16.31
N GLY A 7 -4.35 -6.73 -17.23
CA GLY A 7 -2.96 -6.25 -17.40
C GLY A 7 -2.83 -4.73 -17.54
N PRO A 8 -3.59 -4.07 -18.45
CA PRO A 8 -3.57 -2.61 -18.60
C PRO A 8 -3.98 -1.86 -17.33
N TYR A 9 -4.98 -2.36 -16.59
CA TYR A 9 -5.42 -1.78 -15.32
C TYR A 9 -4.33 -1.89 -14.24
N VAL A 10 -3.67 -3.05 -14.12
CA VAL A 10 -2.53 -3.20 -13.18
C VAL A 10 -1.36 -2.29 -13.57
N ALA A 11 -1.12 -2.10 -14.87
CA ALA A 11 -0.07 -1.22 -15.35
C ALA A 11 -0.34 0.25 -15.01
N SER A 12 -1.59 0.73 -15.12
CA SER A 12 -1.96 2.11 -14.78
C SER A 12 -1.83 2.44 -13.29
N MET A 13 -1.85 1.43 -12.41
CA MET A 13 -1.63 1.61 -10.98
C MET A 13 -0.15 1.85 -10.63
N LYS A 14 0.77 1.42 -11.49
CA LYS A 14 2.22 1.58 -11.26
C LYS A 14 2.64 3.00 -11.59
N THR A 15 3.71 3.44 -10.95
CA THR A 15 4.31 4.75 -11.21
C THR A 15 5.72 4.61 -11.79
N SER A 16 6.26 5.72 -12.28
CA SER A 16 7.65 5.79 -12.72
C SER A 16 8.58 6.04 -11.52
N PRO A 17 9.85 5.62 -11.58
CA PRO A 17 10.83 5.92 -10.52
C PRO A 17 10.98 7.41 -10.19
N ALA A 18 10.69 8.31 -11.15
CA ALA A 18 10.74 9.76 -10.92
C ALA A 18 9.57 10.28 -10.06
N GLN A 19 8.47 9.53 -9.98
CA GLN A 19 7.22 9.94 -9.31
C GLN A 19 6.88 9.08 -8.09
N VAL A 20 7.74 8.14 -7.69
CA VAL A 20 7.52 7.31 -6.49
C VAL A 20 7.43 8.11 -5.19
N ARG A 21 7.85 9.38 -5.16
CA ARG A 21 7.69 10.27 -3.99
C ARG A 21 6.58 11.31 -4.15
N ASP A 22 5.90 11.31 -5.29
CA ASP A 22 4.84 12.27 -5.58
C ASP A 22 3.52 11.78 -4.97
N ARG A 23 3.18 12.38 -3.81
CA ARG A 23 1.94 12.10 -3.08
C ARG A 23 0.69 12.47 -3.88
N GLN A 24 0.72 13.56 -4.65
CA GLN A 24 -0.45 13.98 -5.44
C GLN A 24 -0.72 13.01 -6.57
N ALA A 25 0.32 12.67 -7.34
CA ALA A 25 0.21 11.67 -8.39
C ALA A 25 -0.28 10.32 -7.84
N PHE A 26 0.11 9.96 -6.62
CA PHE A 26 -0.40 8.76 -5.96
C PHE A 26 -1.89 8.84 -5.62
N LEU A 27 -2.34 9.94 -5.00
CA LEU A 27 -3.73 10.13 -4.63
C LEU A 27 -4.65 10.11 -5.86
N GLU A 28 -4.22 10.70 -6.97
CA GLU A 28 -4.94 10.63 -8.25
C GLU A 28 -5.07 9.18 -8.74
N ARG A 29 -3.98 8.40 -8.72
CA ARG A 29 -4.01 6.99 -9.12
C ARG A 29 -4.83 6.12 -8.18
N ALA A 30 -4.79 6.38 -6.87
CA ALA A 30 -5.47 5.57 -5.87
C ALA A 30 -7.00 5.57 -6.06
N ARG A 31 -7.58 6.64 -6.61
CA ARG A 31 -9.02 6.73 -6.93
C ARG A 31 -9.49 5.65 -7.91
N PHE A 32 -8.62 5.15 -8.77
CA PHE A 32 -8.97 4.06 -9.70
C PHE A 32 -9.20 2.71 -9.00
N ARG A 33 -8.91 2.59 -7.69
CA ARG A 33 -9.14 1.37 -6.90
C ARG A 33 -10.55 1.28 -6.30
N ASP A 34 -11.37 2.33 -6.47
CA ASP A 34 -12.78 2.31 -6.07
C ASP A 34 -13.60 1.35 -6.93
N GLU A 35 -13.20 1.16 -8.19
CA GLU A 35 -13.83 0.27 -9.16
C GLU A 35 -12.81 -0.74 -9.68
N VAL A 36 -12.70 -1.90 -9.01
CA VAL A 36 -11.78 -2.95 -9.44
C VAL A 36 -12.39 -3.87 -10.50
N PRO A 37 -11.62 -4.29 -11.51
CA PRO A 37 -12.07 -5.26 -12.49
C PRO A 37 -12.36 -6.64 -11.88
N THR A 38 -13.34 -7.32 -12.48
CA THR A 38 -13.60 -8.75 -12.27
C THR A 38 -13.11 -9.53 -13.48
N VAL A 39 -12.37 -10.62 -13.26
CA VAL A 39 -11.90 -11.51 -14.33
C VAL A 39 -12.36 -12.92 -14.03
N ALA A 40 -13.03 -13.57 -14.98
CA ALA A 40 -13.59 -14.92 -14.80
C ALA A 40 -14.51 -15.04 -13.56
N GLY A 41 -15.27 -13.99 -13.24
CA GLY A 41 -16.16 -13.94 -12.07
C GLY A 41 -15.45 -13.71 -10.73
N LEU A 42 -14.13 -13.51 -10.73
CA LEU A 42 -13.33 -13.26 -9.53
C LEU A 42 -12.94 -11.77 -9.44
N PRO A 43 -13.25 -11.08 -8.33
CA PRO A 43 -12.82 -9.70 -8.14
C PRO A 43 -11.31 -9.66 -7.91
N LEU A 44 -10.65 -8.65 -8.49
CA LEU A 44 -9.24 -8.41 -8.21
C LEU A 44 -9.08 -7.80 -6.82
N VAL A 45 -8.50 -8.58 -5.90
CA VAL A 45 -8.34 -8.20 -4.47
C VAL A 45 -7.02 -7.51 -4.13
N GLY A 46 -6.16 -7.30 -5.13
CA GLY A 46 -4.82 -6.76 -4.89
C GLY A 46 -3.77 -7.17 -5.92
N LEU A 47 -2.53 -6.77 -5.65
CA LEU A 47 -1.37 -7.23 -6.38
C LEU A 47 -0.57 -8.18 -5.50
N GLY A 48 -0.07 -9.28 -6.08
CA GLY A 48 0.80 -10.18 -5.34
C GLY A 48 2.04 -9.47 -4.83
N GLY A 49 2.31 -9.56 -3.52
CA GLY A 49 3.57 -9.12 -2.91
C GLY A 49 4.70 -10.08 -3.31
N SER A 50 5.75 -9.55 -3.94
CA SER A 50 6.77 -10.36 -4.64
C SER A 50 7.82 -11.05 -3.75
N CYS A 51 7.85 -10.83 -2.44
CA CYS A 51 9.06 -11.14 -1.64
C CYS A 51 8.86 -12.08 -0.44
N GLY A 52 7.74 -12.82 -0.37
CA GLY A 52 7.48 -13.75 0.74
C GLY A 52 7.24 -13.05 2.09
N LYS A 53 6.89 -11.77 2.07
CA LYS A 53 6.51 -11.02 3.28
C LYS A 53 5.18 -11.55 3.81
N PRO A 54 5.04 -11.82 5.13
CA PRO A 54 3.74 -12.08 5.73
C PRO A 54 2.79 -10.92 5.44
N ALA A 55 1.54 -11.26 5.13
CA ALA A 55 0.46 -10.31 4.91
C ALA A 55 -0.51 -10.37 6.10
N PHE A 56 -0.87 -9.21 6.62
CA PHE A 56 -1.78 -9.05 7.75
C PHE A 56 -3.01 -8.27 7.28
N LEU A 57 -4.19 -8.85 7.44
CA LEU A 57 -5.47 -8.20 7.11
C LEU A 57 -5.80 -7.11 8.13
N LEU A 58 -6.15 -5.92 7.66
CA LEU A 58 -6.72 -4.87 8.49
C LEU A 58 -8.22 -5.10 8.71
N PRO A 59 -8.77 -4.74 9.89
CA PRO A 59 -10.19 -4.92 10.19
C PRO A 59 -11.11 -3.89 9.49
N TYR A 60 -10.55 -3.06 8.60
CA TYR A 60 -11.25 -2.03 7.82
C TYR A 60 -10.53 -1.82 6.48
N LEU A 61 -11.21 -1.15 5.56
CA LEU A 61 -10.61 -0.66 4.32
C LEU A 61 -9.83 0.63 4.57
N VAL A 62 -8.74 0.80 3.84
CA VAL A 62 -7.99 2.07 3.80
C VAL A 62 -8.43 2.83 2.54
N ARG A 63 -8.70 4.13 2.69
CA ARG A 63 -8.96 5.03 1.56
C ARG A 63 -7.90 6.11 1.57
N TRP A 64 -7.11 6.21 0.50
CA TRP A 64 -6.06 7.21 0.42
C TRP A 64 -6.62 8.61 0.16
N THR A 65 -6.50 9.44 1.18
CA THR A 65 -6.71 10.89 1.20
C THR A 65 -5.44 11.58 1.69
N GLU A 66 -5.35 12.91 1.52
CA GLU A 66 -4.27 13.72 2.12
C GLU A 66 -4.04 13.42 3.61
N GLN A 67 -5.13 13.23 4.35
CA GLN A 67 -5.05 12.95 5.78
C GLN A 67 -4.41 11.59 6.06
N THR A 68 -4.86 10.55 5.36
CA THR A 68 -4.33 9.19 5.57
C THR A 68 -2.92 9.02 5.04
N THR A 69 -2.55 9.70 3.94
CA THR A 69 -1.17 9.69 3.43
C THR A 69 -0.25 10.46 4.37
N THR A 70 -0.69 11.59 4.92
CA THR A 70 0.07 12.31 5.96
C THR A 70 0.25 11.45 7.22
N ALA A 71 -0.79 10.74 7.66
CA ALA A 71 -0.69 9.83 8.81
C ALA A 71 0.30 8.68 8.55
N LEU A 72 0.30 8.12 7.34
CA LEU A 72 1.29 7.12 6.93
C LEU A 72 2.71 7.68 6.95
N GLU A 73 2.91 8.89 6.41
CA GLU A 73 4.20 9.58 6.39
C GLU A 73 4.73 9.86 7.80
N GLN A 74 3.85 10.22 8.74
CA GLN A 74 4.20 10.41 10.15
C GLN A 74 4.64 9.09 10.80
N VAL A 75 3.90 8.00 10.58
CA VAL A 75 4.33 6.67 11.04
C VAL A 75 5.66 6.28 10.40
N ALA A 76 5.88 6.57 9.12
CA ALA A 76 7.18 6.28 8.51
C ALA A 76 8.32 7.03 9.21
N GLN A 77 8.13 8.31 9.53
CA GLN A 77 9.13 9.11 10.27
C GLN A 77 9.44 8.56 11.67
N GLU A 78 8.43 8.06 12.41
CA GLU A 78 8.61 7.42 13.73
C GLU A 78 9.51 6.17 13.71
N PHE A 79 9.70 5.57 12.54
CA PHE A 79 10.47 4.34 12.32
C PHE A 79 11.65 4.55 11.38
N ASP A 80 12.16 5.78 11.28
CA ASP A 80 13.30 6.15 10.42
C ASP A 80 13.12 5.71 8.96
N CYS A 81 11.88 5.77 8.49
CA CYS A 81 11.48 5.42 7.15
C CYS A 81 11.02 6.63 6.35
N PHE A 82 10.98 6.44 5.05
CA PHE A 82 10.25 7.25 4.11
C PHE A 82 9.20 6.43 3.37
N VAL A 83 8.23 7.11 2.76
CA VAL A 83 7.22 6.46 1.92
C VAL A 83 7.58 6.58 0.43
N GLU A 84 7.47 5.46 -0.28
CA GLU A 84 7.40 5.40 -1.73
C GLU A 84 6.00 4.96 -2.18
N TYR A 85 5.39 5.76 -3.03
CA TYR A 85 4.08 5.58 -3.60
C TYR A 85 4.13 4.83 -4.93
N GLY A 86 4.48 3.55 -4.87
CA GLY A 86 4.49 2.63 -6.01
C GLY A 86 3.08 2.32 -6.54
N ALA A 87 2.80 1.02 -6.72
CA ALA A 87 1.44 0.57 -6.99
C ALA A 87 0.53 0.65 -5.75
N TYR A 88 1.14 0.70 -4.57
CA TYR A 88 0.59 1.02 -3.26
C TYR A 88 1.76 1.57 -2.41
N PRO A 89 1.54 2.16 -1.22
CA PRO A 89 2.63 2.74 -0.44
C PRO A 89 3.58 1.69 0.16
N HIS A 90 4.88 1.96 0.10
CA HIS A 90 5.96 1.17 0.69
C HIS A 90 6.73 2.05 1.68
N LEU A 91 6.92 1.55 2.90
CA LEU A 91 7.81 2.15 3.89
C LEU A 91 9.21 1.57 3.68
N LYS A 92 10.19 2.44 3.50
CA LYS A 92 11.58 2.05 3.35
C LYS A 92 12.46 2.83 4.31
N LEU A 93 13.47 2.17 4.88
CA LEU A 93 14.43 2.81 5.78
C LEU A 93 15.15 3.95 5.05
N ASN A 94 15.34 5.07 5.77
CA ASN A 94 16.15 6.18 5.32
C ASN A 94 17.59 5.74 5.04
N ASP A 95 18.10 4.83 5.88
CA ASP A 95 19.38 4.15 5.65
C ASP A 95 19.20 2.95 4.71
N GLY A 96 19.97 2.93 3.62
CA GLY A 96 20.01 1.83 2.65
C GLY A 96 18.74 1.59 1.82
N GLY A 97 17.63 2.29 2.07
CA GLY A 97 16.41 2.20 1.26
C GLY A 97 15.72 0.83 1.32
N GLN A 98 15.96 0.05 2.38
CA GLN A 98 15.34 -1.27 2.51
C GLN A 98 13.85 -1.13 2.82
N GLU A 99 13.00 -1.75 2.00
CA GLU A 99 11.57 -1.83 2.27
C GLU A 99 11.29 -2.70 3.50
N VAL A 100 10.62 -2.13 4.50
CA VAL A 100 10.24 -2.82 5.75
C VAL A 100 8.76 -3.15 5.80
N ALA A 101 7.90 -2.35 5.17
CA ALA A 101 6.47 -2.62 5.11
C ALA A 101 5.85 -2.07 3.82
N ALA A 102 4.66 -2.55 3.48
CA ALA A 102 3.84 -1.96 2.43
C ALA A 102 2.34 -2.11 2.75
N VAL A 103 1.54 -1.11 2.39
CA VAL A 103 0.11 -1.06 2.72
C VAL A 103 -0.71 -1.15 1.44
N GLN A 104 -1.40 -2.26 1.23
CA GLN A 104 -2.29 -2.46 0.09
C GLN A 104 -3.75 -2.20 0.49
N ASP A 105 -4.49 -1.46 -0.32
CA ASP A 105 -5.83 -0.91 -0.01
C ASP A 105 -6.92 -1.27 -1.04
N TRP A 106 -6.78 -2.39 -1.74
CA TRP A 106 -7.62 -2.67 -2.90
C TRP A 106 -9.06 -3.04 -2.52
N SER A 107 -10.00 -2.19 -2.97
CA SER A 107 -11.49 -2.28 -2.96
C SER A 107 -12.19 -3.01 -1.81
N ASN A 108 -11.91 -4.29 -1.60
CA ASN A 108 -12.58 -5.18 -0.66
C ASN A 108 -11.69 -5.68 0.49
N THR A 109 -10.38 -5.43 0.44
CA THR A 109 -9.46 -5.76 1.52
C THR A 109 -8.34 -4.73 1.66
N ALA A 110 -7.91 -4.47 2.89
CA ALA A 110 -6.67 -3.76 3.13
C ALA A 110 -5.70 -4.65 3.92
N MET A 111 -4.45 -4.69 3.48
CA MET A 111 -3.42 -5.57 4.03
C MET A 111 -2.12 -4.82 4.25
N ILE A 112 -1.39 -5.21 5.28
CA ILE A 112 -0.01 -4.78 5.52
C ILE A 112 0.90 -5.96 5.23
N PHE A 113 1.83 -5.78 4.30
CA PHE A 113 2.96 -6.69 4.11
C PHE A 113 4.11 -6.24 5.00
N MET A 114 4.67 -7.12 5.82
CA MET A 114 5.74 -6.78 6.76
C MET A 114 7.02 -7.58 6.49
N ARG A 115 8.19 -6.96 6.57
CA ARG A 115 9.47 -7.67 6.52
C ARG A 115 9.69 -8.42 7.84
N PRO A 116 9.89 -9.75 7.82
CA PRO A 116 10.08 -10.53 9.05
C PRO A 116 11.32 -10.15 9.87
N GLY A 117 12.40 -9.72 9.20
CA GLY A 117 13.66 -9.37 9.85
C GLY A 117 13.78 -7.90 10.26
N PHE A 118 12.67 -7.15 10.33
CA PHE A 118 12.70 -5.78 10.85
C PHE A 118 12.45 -5.79 12.36
N ASP A 119 13.40 -5.28 13.14
CA ASP A 119 13.40 -5.42 14.61
C ASP A 119 12.14 -4.85 15.30
N ARG A 120 11.57 -3.76 14.74
CA ARG A 120 10.36 -3.11 15.26
C ARG A 120 9.09 -3.49 14.48
N ALA A 121 9.07 -4.66 13.83
CA ALA A 121 7.98 -5.09 12.95
C ALA A 121 6.59 -5.11 13.61
N GLU A 122 6.46 -5.69 14.81
CA GLU A 122 5.16 -5.76 15.49
C GLU A 122 4.68 -4.37 15.94
N GLU A 123 5.59 -3.54 16.46
CA GLU A 123 5.30 -2.16 16.85
C GLU A 123 4.82 -1.34 15.64
N LEU A 124 5.54 -1.45 14.52
CA LEU A 124 5.15 -0.79 13.26
C LEU A 124 3.80 -1.30 12.77
N LEU A 125 3.52 -2.60 12.86
CA LEU A 125 2.25 -3.18 12.44
C LEU A 125 1.07 -2.62 13.25
N VAL A 126 1.21 -2.55 14.58
CA VAL A 126 0.22 -1.95 15.48
C VAL A 126 0.03 -0.46 15.16
N ARG A 127 1.13 0.25 14.93
CA ARG A 127 1.08 1.69 14.66
C ARG A 127 0.43 2.02 13.33
N LEU A 128 0.76 1.26 12.28
CA LEU A 128 0.11 1.35 10.96
C LEU A 128 -1.38 1.03 11.04
N ARG A 129 -1.77 -0.01 11.79
CA ARG A 129 -3.18 -0.28 12.06
C ARG A 129 -3.83 0.97 12.65
N ASP A 130 -3.41 1.39 13.83
CA ASP A 130 -4.10 2.47 14.56
C ASP A 130 -4.11 3.81 13.81
N ALA A 131 -3.03 4.17 13.11
CA ALA A 131 -2.92 5.43 12.38
C ALA A 131 -3.80 5.49 11.11
N LEU A 132 -4.04 4.33 10.47
CA LEU A 132 -4.81 4.24 9.23
C LEU A 132 -6.29 3.87 9.46
N ALA A 133 -6.69 3.66 10.71
CA ALA A 133 -8.08 3.41 11.05
C ALA A 133 -8.97 4.58 10.60
N PRO A 134 -10.15 4.31 9.99
CA PRO A 134 -11.12 5.34 9.68
C PRO A 134 -11.47 6.11 10.96
N ARG A 135 -11.35 7.44 10.92
CA ARG A 135 -11.82 8.26 12.03
C ARG A 135 -13.34 8.29 11.99
N SER A 136 -13.98 7.94 13.10
CA SER A 136 -15.41 8.20 13.28
C SER A 136 -15.63 9.70 13.13
N THR A 137 -16.42 10.09 12.12
CA THR A 137 -16.93 11.45 11.95
C THR A 137 -17.87 11.82 13.09
#